data_AF-A0A1S3QPN2-F1
#
_entry.id   AF-A0A1S3QPN2-F1
#
_cell.length_a   1.000
_cell.length_b   1.000
_cell.length_c   1.000
_cell.angle_alpha   90.00
_cell.angle_beta   90.00
_cell.angle_gamma   90.00
#
_symmetry.space_group_name_H-M   'P 1'
#
loop_
_entity.id
_entity.type
_entity.pdbx_description
1 polymer ?
#
loop_
_entity_poly.entity_id
_entity_poly.type
_entity_poly.pdbx_seq_one_letter_code
_entity_poly.pdbx_strand_id
1 'polypeptide(L)'
;MDISGTKCDFTVQVQLRFCLSETSCPQEDHFPPNLCVKVNGKPCNLPGYLPPTKNGVEPKRPSRPINITSVVRLSTTVPNTIVVSWTSEVGRHLLCFQSYSMAVYLVKQQSSTVLLQRLRSKGIRNPDHSRALIKEKLTADPDSEIATTSLRVSLLCPLGKMRLMIPCRALTCSHLQCFD
;
A
#
# COMPACT_ATOMS: atom_id res chain seq x y z
N MET A 1 24.35 18.98 21.01
CA MET A 1 24.84 18.19 19.85
C MET A 1 23.89 18.47 18.70
N ASP A 2 24.25 19.45 17.88
CA ASP A 2 23.55 19.76 16.64
C ASP A 2 23.77 18.61 15.65
N ILE A 3 22.68 17.98 15.22
CA ILE A 3 22.70 17.00 14.13
C ILE A 3 22.03 17.68 12.94
N SER A 4 22.77 18.58 12.30
CA SER A 4 22.46 19.07 10.97
C SER A 4 23.14 18.17 9.94
N GLY A 5 22.37 17.54 9.05
CA GLY A 5 22.88 17.24 7.70
C GLY A 5 22.99 15.77 7.24
N THR A 6 22.48 14.79 7.96
CA THR A 6 22.25 13.44 7.40
C THR A 6 20.79 13.05 7.62
N LYS A 7 20.11 12.56 6.57
CA LYS A 7 18.81 11.88 6.74
C LYS A 7 19.03 10.70 7.66
N CYS A 8 18.86 10.92 8.96
CA CYS A 8 18.92 9.88 9.95
C CYS A 8 17.61 9.10 9.82
N ASP A 9 17.58 8.11 8.93
CA ASP A 9 16.44 7.22 8.79
C ASP A 9 16.43 6.26 9.98
N PHE A 10 15.77 6.69 11.06
CA PHE A 10 15.52 5.82 12.20
C PHE A 10 14.77 4.57 11.71
N THR A 11 15.27 3.39 12.07
CA THR A 11 14.56 2.13 11.77
C THR A 11 13.30 1.97 12.63
N VAL A 12 13.28 2.59 13.81
CA VAL A 12 12.09 2.73 14.66
C VAL A 12 11.52 4.12 14.48
N GLN A 13 10.25 4.22 14.10
CA GLN A 13 9.60 5.45 13.65
C GLN A 13 8.29 5.68 14.39
N VAL A 14 7.89 6.94 14.51
CA VAL A 14 6.53 7.32 14.89
C VAL A 14 5.72 7.49 13.61
N GLN A 15 4.70 6.65 13.45
CA GLN A 15 3.87 6.58 12.25
C GLN A 15 2.44 7.01 12.56
N LEU A 16 1.95 7.99 11.80
CA LEU A 16 0.59 8.49 11.85
C LEU A 16 -0.22 7.85 10.71
N ARG A 17 -1.40 7.31 11.02
CA ARG A 17 -2.31 6.68 10.07
C ARG A 17 -3.71 7.26 10.19
N PHE A 18 -4.41 7.31 9.06
CA PHE A 18 -5.81 7.72 8.96
C PHE A 18 -6.59 6.63 8.24
N CYS A 19 -7.83 6.43 8.62
CA CYS A 19 -8.73 5.50 7.95
C CYS A 19 -10.19 5.92 8.08
N LEU A 20 -11.09 5.17 7.44
CA LEU A 20 -12.52 5.27 7.72
C LEU A 20 -12.83 4.71 9.11
N SER A 21 -13.85 5.26 9.76
CA SER A 21 -14.32 4.79 11.07
C SER A 21 -15.32 3.64 10.92
N GLU A 22 -14.91 2.61 10.18
CA GLU A 22 -15.68 1.39 9.98
C GLU A 22 -15.09 0.27 10.84
N THR A 23 -15.96 -0.53 11.46
CA THR A 23 -15.59 -1.57 12.43
C THR A 23 -15.78 -3.00 11.90
N SER A 24 -16.28 -3.15 10.67
CA SER A 24 -16.57 -4.45 10.04
C SER A 24 -15.30 -5.24 9.69
N CYS A 25 -14.19 -4.54 9.42
CA CYS A 25 -12.91 -5.16 9.07
C CYS A 25 -11.73 -4.22 9.39
N PRO A 26 -10.48 -4.73 9.43
CA PRO A 26 -9.29 -3.90 9.48
C PRO A 26 -9.26 -2.91 8.31
N GLN A 27 -9.03 -1.64 8.62
CA GLN A 27 -9.12 -0.56 7.66
C GLN A 27 -7.77 -0.29 6.97
N GLU A 28 -7.81 -0.05 5.67
CA GLU A 28 -6.67 0.48 4.92
C GLU A 28 -6.48 1.98 5.17
N ASP A 29 -5.30 2.51 4.84
CA ASP A 29 -5.06 3.95 4.98
C ASP A 29 -6.00 4.73 4.06
N HIS A 30 -6.73 5.69 4.64
CA HIS A 30 -7.65 6.56 3.93
C HIS A 30 -7.58 7.98 4.50
N PHE A 31 -7.06 8.93 3.72
CA PHE A 31 -7.04 10.32 4.13
C PHE A 31 -8.43 10.96 3.98
N PRO A 32 -8.87 11.79 4.96
CA PRO A 32 -10.00 12.67 4.75
C PRO A 32 -9.69 13.76 3.70
N PRO A 33 -10.72 14.37 3.10
CA PRO A 33 -10.52 15.37 2.06
C PRO A 33 -9.87 16.64 2.63
N ASN A 34 -9.00 17.26 1.83
CA ASN A 34 -8.22 18.44 2.21
C ASN A 34 -7.43 18.28 3.52
N LEU A 35 -6.97 17.05 3.83
CA LEU A 35 -6.16 16.77 5.00
C LEU A 35 -4.93 17.69 5.07
N CYS A 36 -4.77 18.34 6.23
CA CYS A 36 -3.59 19.06 6.66
C CYS A 36 -3.22 18.62 8.08
N VAL A 37 -1.92 18.36 8.29
CA VAL A 37 -1.39 17.86 9.57
C VAL A 37 -0.24 18.75 10.01
N LYS A 38 -0.26 19.16 11.28
CA LYS A 38 0.85 19.83 11.95
C LYS A 38 1.26 19.03 13.18
N VAL A 39 2.56 18.82 13.38
CA VAL A 39 3.12 18.16 14.56
C VAL A 39 4.06 19.15 15.24
N ASN A 40 3.81 19.42 16.52
CA ASN A 40 4.56 20.41 17.31
C ASN A 40 4.65 21.78 16.62
N GLY A 41 3.57 22.21 15.96
CA GLY A 41 3.49 23.46 15.21
C GLY A 41 4.08 23.43 13.80
N LYS A 42 4.84 22.38 13.42
CA LYS A 42 5.45 22.24 12.08
C LYS A 42 4.51 21.47 11.13
N PRO A 43 4.28 21.94 9.89
CA PRO A 43 3.49 21.21 8.91
C PRO A 43 4.18 19.90 8.50
N CYS A 44 3.40 18.83 8.38
CA CYS A 44 3.89 17.54 7.88
C CYS A 44 3.80 17.47 6.36
N ASN A 45 4.82 16.87 5.75
CA ASN A 45 4.81 16.59 4.32
C ASN A 45 3.91 15.39 4.05
N LEU A 46 2.81 15.64 3.34
CA LEU A 46 1.91 14.59 2.86
C LEU A 46 2.36 14.14 1.47
N PRO A 47 1.99 12.91 1.03
CA PRO A 47 2.24 12.47 -0.33
C PRO A 47 1.75 13.48 -1.37
N GLY A 48 2.49 13.63 -2.47
CA GLY A 48 2.08 14.49 -3.58
C GLY A 48 0.79 14.00 -4.23
N TYR A 49 0.07 14.90 -4.89
CA TYR A 49 -1.11 14.54 -5.67
C TYR A 49 -0.73 13.71 -6.90
N LEU A 50 -1.53 12.70 -7.22
CA LEU A 50 -1.36 11.97 -8.47
C LEU A 50 -1.86 12.84 -9.64
N PRO A 51 -1.25 12.72 -10.84
CA PRO A 51 -1.73 13.40 -12.02
C PRO A 51 -3.18 12.99 -12.32
N PRO A 52 -4.04 13.92 -12.76
CA PRO A 52 -5.44 13.60 -13.04
C PRO A 52 -5.52 12.55 -14.15
N THR A 53 -6.25 11.46 -13.90
CA THR A 53 -6.43 10.38 -14.88
C THR A 53 -7.46 10.73 -15.97
N LYS A 54 -8.31 11.74 -15.74
CA LYS A 54 -9.35 12.23 -16.65
C LYS A 54 -9.62 13.72 -16.40
N ASN A 55 -10.08 14.45 -17.41
CA ASN A 55 -10.50 15.85 -17.28
C ASN A 55 -11.66 15.98 -16.27
N GLY A 56 -11.56 16.91 -15.33
CA GLY A 56 -12.60 17.19 -14.32
C GLY A 56 -12.59 16.30 -13.08
N VAL A 57 -11.66 15.34 -12.96
CA VAL A 57 -11.46 14.58 -11.72
C VAL A 57 -10.52 15.34 -10.80
N GLU A 58 -10.94 15.59 -9.56
CA GLU A 58 -10.09 16.26 -8.58
C GLU A 58 -8.80 15.47 -8.31
N PRO A 59 -7.65 16.14 -8.15
CA PRO A 59 -6.40 15.47 -7.85
C PRO A 59 -6.52 14.69 -6.54
N LYS A 60 -6.37 13.37 -6.60
CA LYS A 60 -6.42 12.51 -5.41
C LYS A 60 -5.01 12.32 -4.85
N ARG A 61 -4.85 12.58 -3.56
CA ARG A 61 -3.64 12.23 -2.81
C ARG A 61 -3.67 10.73 -2.50
N PRO A 62 -2.60 9.97 -2.76
CA PRO A 62 -2.56 8.57 -2.37
C PRO A 62 -2.49 8.46 -0.84
N SER A 63 -3.48 7.79 -0.25
CA SER A 63 -3.53 7.52 1.18
C SER A 63 -2.43 6.52 1.56
N ARG A 64 -1.54 6.93 2.46
CA ARG A 64 -0.42 6.11 2.96
C ARG A 64 -0.08 6.51 4.40
N PRO A 65 0.58 5.64 5.18
CA PRO A 65 1.08 6.02 6.50
C PRO A 65 2.07 7.20 6.41
N ILE A 66 2.01 8.12 7.37
CA ILE A 66 2.84 9.32 7.43
C ILE A 66 3.92 9.12 8.49
N ASN A 67 5.18 9.15 8.09
CA ASN A 67 6.31 9.15 9.04
C ASN A 67 6.48 10.57 9.63
N ILE A 68 6.16 10.72 10.92
CA ILE A 68 6.27 12.01 11.63
C ILE A 68 7.52 12.09 12.53
N THR A 69 8.41 11.09 12.48
CA THR A 69 9.58 10.98 13.37
C THR A 69 10.46 12.23 13.37
N SER A 70 10.65 12.85 12.21
CA SER A 70 11.51 14.03 12.06
C SER A 70 10.96 15.32 12.72
N VAL A 71 9.67 15.35 13.04
CA VAL A 71 8.99 16.50 13.64
C VAL A 71 8.50 16.23 15.07
N VAL A 72 8.68 15.00 15.55
CA VAL A 72 8.42 14.59 16.94
C VAL A 72 9.58 15.04 17.83
N ARG A 73 9.25 15.50 19.05
CA ARG A 73 10.21 15.74 20.13
C ARG A 73 10.55 14.40 20.76
N LEU A 74 11.80 13.95 20.62
CA LEU A 74 12.32 12.74 21.24
C LEU A 74 12.72 12.99 22.70
N SER A 75 11.75 13.34 23.53
CA SER A 75 11.94 13.58 24.96
C SER A 75 10.75 13.04 25.74
N THR A 76 11.04 12.44 26.89
CA THR A 76 10.02 11.90 27.81
C THR A 76 9.44 12.97 28.74
N THR A 77 10.03 14.16 28.78
CA THR A 77 9.62 15.26 29.69
C THR A 77 8.71 16.28 29.03
N VAL A 78 8.53 16.23 27.70
CA VAL A 78 7.67 17.16 26.96
C VAL A 78 6.69 16.40 26.07
N PRO A 79 5.41 16.79 26.04
CA PRO A 79 4.43 16.15 25.18
C PRO A 79 4.65 16.51 23.71
N ASN A 80 4.17 15.62 22.85
CA ASN A 80 4.02 15.86 21.42
C ASN A 80 2.56 16.21 21.11
N THR A 81 2.33 17.22 20.27
CA THR A 81 0.99 17.67 19.91
C THR A 81 0.78 17.53 18.41
N ILE A 82 -0.30 16.85 18.01
CA ILE A 82 -0.71 16.69 16.61
C ILE A 82 -1.99 17.48 16.41
N VAL A 83 -1.98 18.41 15.45
CA VAL A 83 -3.14 19.18 15.04
C VAL A 83 -3.50 18.73 13.63
N VAL A 84 -4.75 18.30 13.46
CA VAL A 84 -5.27 17.80 12.18
C VAL A 84 -6.46 18.65 11.79
N SER A 85 -6.51 19.03 10.52
CA SER A 85 -7.66 19.71 9.93
C SER A 85 -8.00 19.05 8.59
N TRP A 86 -9.28 18.86 8.32
CA TRP A 86 -9.81 18.35 7.06
C TRP A 86 -11.16 19.00 6.79
N THR A 87 -11.65 18.91 5.57
CA THR A 87 -13.01 19.36 5.23
C THR A 87 -13.99 18.22 5.42
N SER A 88 -15.18 18.49 5.95
CA SER A 88 -16.27 17.52 5.90
C SER A 88 -16.98 17.65 4.56
N GLU A 89 -17.04 16.58 3.78
CA GLU A 89 -17.90 16.55 2.59
C GLU A 89 -19.33 16.28 3.05
N VAL A 90 -20.11 17.35 3.22
CA VAL A 90 -21.57 17.24 3.26
C VAL A 90 -22.02 17.03 1.82
N GLY A 91 -22.12 15.77 1.40
CA GLY A 91 -22.60 15.43 0.07
C GLY A 91 -24.00 15.98 -0.18
N ARG A 92 -24.27 16.43 -1.41
CA ARG A 92 -25.60 16.86 -1.92
C ARG A 92 -26.67 15.75 -1.86
N HIS A 93 -26.32 14.56 -1.37
CA HIS A 93 -27.22 13.50 -0.96
C HIS A 93 -27.19 13.39 0.57
N LEU A 94 -28.34 13.63 1.18
CA LEU A 94 -28.59 13.87 2.61
C LEU A 94 -28.21 12.74 3.60
N LEU A 95 -27.38 11.75 3.24
CA LEU A 95 -27.22 10.52 4.02
C LEU A 95 -25.80 9.93 4.13
N CYS A 96 -24.74 10.57 3.64
CA CYS A 96 -23.38 10.02 3.79
C CYS A 96 -22.47 10.94 4.61
N PHE A 97 -22.49 10.78 5.94
CA PHE A 97 -21.45 11.33 6.82
C PHE A 97 -20.33 10.31 6.93
N GLN A 98 -19.27 10.47 6.15
CA GLN A 98 -18.10 9.61 6.26
C GLN A 98 -17.29 10.02 7.49
N SER A 99 -17.24 9.15 8.49
CA SER A 99 -16.47 9.36 9.72
C SER A 99 -15.06 8.84 9.53
N TYR A 100 -14.06 9.58 10.03
CA TYR A 100 -12.64 9.25 9.90
C TYR A 100 -12.00 9.02 11.27
N SER A 101 -11.06 8.08 11.31
CA SER A 101 -10.29 7.72 12.49
C SER A 101 -8.82 7.98 12.26
N MET A 102 -8.09 8.27 13.34
CA MET A 102 -6.66 8.52 13.32
C MET A 102 -6.00 7.70 14.41
N ALA A 103 -4.82 7.16 14.12
CA ALA A 103 -4.01 6.45 15.10
C ALA A 103 -2.52 6.75 14.93
N VAL A 104 -1.79 6.70 16.04
CA VAL A 104 -0.33 6.92 16.10
C VAL A 104 0.32 5.66 16.64
N TYR A 105 1.34 5.16 15.95
CA TYR A 105 2.04 3.93 16.28
C TYR A 105 3.54 4.15 16.36
N LEU A 106 4.19 3.47 17.31
CA LEU A 106 5.63 3.24 17.27
C LEU A 106 5.89 1.98 16.44
N VAL A 107 6.61 2.11 15.33
CA VAL A 107 6.79 1.04 14.34
C VAL A 107 8.26 0.77 14.07
N LYS A 108 8.60 -0.45 13.65
CA LYS A 108 9.95 -0.79 13.15
C LYS A 108 9.89 -1.10 11.67
N GLN A 109 10.49 -0.25 10.84
CA GLN A 109 10.60 -0.46 9.40
C GLN A 109 11.37 -1.76 9.12
N GLN A 110 10.82 -2.58 8.22
CA GLN A 110 11.44 -3.84 7.80
C GLN A 110 12.06 -3.66 6.41
N SER A 111 13.23 -4.26 6.19
CA SER A 111 13.84 -4.31 4.86
C SER A 111 13.12 -5.31 3.95
N SER A 112 13.29 -5.14 2.63
CA SER A 112 12.83 -6.11 1.63
C SER A 112 13.41 -7.51 1.88
N THR A 113 14.66 -7.61 2.33
CA THR A 113 15.31 -8.88 2.65
C THR A 113 14.59 -9.64 3.78
N VAL A 114 14.17 -8.94 4.84
CA VAL A 114 13.41 -9.56 5.94
C VAL A 114 12.04 -10.01 5.47
N LEU A 115 11.34 -9.19 4.68
CA LEU A 115 10.03 -9.55 4.12
C LEU A 115 10.13 -10.75 3.17
N LEU A 116 11.19 -10.82 2.36
CA LEU A 116 11.43 -11.93 1.46
C LEU A 116 11.71 -13.23 2.21
N GLN A 117 12.46 -13.19 3.30
CA GLN A 117 12.65 -14.36 4.17
C GLN A 117 11.34 -14.83 4.80
N ARG A 118 10.51 -13.90 5.27
CA ARG A 118 9.16 -14.22 5.78
C ARG A 118 8.24 -14.77 4.70
N LEU A 119 8.38 -14.35 3.46
CA LEU A 119 7.63 -14.90 2.33
C LEU A 119 8.07 -16.35 2.07
N ARG A 120 9.38 -16.61 2.01
CA ARG A 120 9.94 -17.96 1.83
C ARG A 120 9.52 -18.91 2.95
N SER A 121 9.46 -18.43 4.19
CA SER A 121 9.03 -19.26 5.33
C SER A 121 7.56 -19.67 5.28
N LYS A 122 6.71 -19.02 4.47
CA LYS A 122 5.33 -19.48 4.22
C LYS A 122 5.25 -20.73 3.34
N GLY A 123 6.38 -21.14 2.75
CA GLY A 123 6.48 -22.32 1.91
C GLY A 123 6.16 -22.05 0.44
N ILE A 124 6.28 -23.11 -0.35
CA ILE A 124 6.06 -23.09 -1.80
C ILE A 124 4.67 -23.64 -2.09
N ARG A 125 3.90 -22.95 -2.95
CA ARG A 125 2.59 -23.43 -3.39
C ARG A 125 2.74 -24.74 -4.17
N ASN A 126 1.87 -25.72 -3.90
CA ASN A 126 1.89 -26.99 -4.61
C ASN A 126 1.82 -26.78 -6.15
N PRO A 127 2.74 -27.37 -6.93
CA PRO A 127 2.76 -27.25 -8.39
C PRO A 127 1.44 -27.68 -9.08
N ASP A 128 0.68 -28.57 -8.46
CA ASP A 128 -0.59 -29.06 -9.02
C ASP A 128 -1.65 -27.98 -9.15
N HIS A 129 -1.62 -26.94 -8.30
CA HIS A 129 -2.51 -25.79 -8.47
C HIS A 129 -2.23 -25.02 -9.77
N SER A 130 -0.95 -24.87 -10.14
CA SER A 130 -0.59 -24.23 -11.41
C SER A 130 -0.91 -25.14 -12.59
N ARG A 131 -0.71 -26.46 -12.45
CA ARG A 131 -1.11 -27.44 -13.48
C ARG A 131 -2.62 -27.44 -13.70
N ALA A 132 -3.42 -27.35 -12.64
CA ALA A 132 -4.87 -27.25 -12.73
C ALA A 132 -5.30 -25.97 -13.47
N LEU A 133 -4.72 -24.82 -13.12
CA LEU A 133 -5.00 -23.55 -13.81
C LEU A 133 -4.58 -23.58 -15.30
N ILE A 134 -3.48 -24.27 -15.64
CA ILE A 134 -3.07 -24.50 -17.03
C ILE A 134 -4.14 -25.31 -17.77
N LYS A 135 -4.61 -26.41 -17.17
CA LYS A 135 -5.67 -27.26 -17.75
C LYS A 135 -6.97 -26.48 -17.92
N GLU A 136 -7.39 -25.74 -16.91
CA GLU A 136 -8.59 -24.88 -16.96
C GLU A 136 -8.51 -23.89 -18.12
N LYS A 137 -7.39 -23.18 -18.27
CA LYS A 137 -7.20 -22.22 -19.37
C LYS A 137 -7.10 -22.85 -20.77
N LEU A 138 -6.70 -24.11 -20.86
CA LEU A 138 -6.61 -24.87 -22.10
C LEU A 138 -7.89 -25.68 -22.39
N THR A 139 -8.85 -25.67 -21.48
CA THR A 139 -10.14 -26.33 -21.71
C THR A 139 -10.90 -25.49 -22.73
N ALA A 140 -11.17 -26.09 -23.89
CA ALA A 140 -11.94 -25.44 -24.93
C ALA A 140 -13.39 -25.28 -24.47
N ASP A 141 -13.96 -24.11 -24.72
CA ASP A 141 -15.38 -23.88 -24.58
C ASP A 141 -16.08 -24.46 -25.82
N PRO A 142 -17.00 -25.44 -25.68
CA PRO A 142 -17.69 -26.05 -26.81
C PRO A 142 -18.50 -25.06 -27.65
N ASP A 143 -18.89 -23.91 -27.08
CA ASP A 143 -19.64 -22.86 -27.77
C ASP A 143 -18.71 -21.81 -28.43
N SER A 144 -17.39 -21.97 -28.31
CA SER A 144 -16.40 -21.05 -28.87
C SER A 144 -15.70 -21.64 -30.10
N GLU A 145 -15.76 -20.93 -31.24
CA GLU A 145 -15.04 -21.31 -32.45
C GLU A 145 -13.50 -21.19 -32.30
N ILE A 146 -13.02 -20.38 -31.35
CA ILE A 146 -11.60 -20.12 -31.12
C ILE A 146 -11.17 -20.72 -29.79
N ALA A 147 -10.38 -21.79 -29.84
CA ALA A 147 -9.83 -22.44 -28.66
C ALA A 147 -8.35 -22.08 -28.44
N THR A 148 -7.96 -21.91 -27.17
CA THR A 148 -6.56 -21.73 -26.79
C THR A 148 -5.85 -23.09 -26.81
N THR A 149 -4.91 -23.30 -27.74
CA THR A 149 -4.19 -24.58 -27.90
C THR A 149 -2.89 -24.65 -27.12
N SER A 150 -2.30 -23.49 -26.77
CA SER A 150 -1.06 -23.42 -26.02
C SER A 150 -0.99 -22.14 -25.18
N LEU A 151 -0.23 -22.20 -24.08
CA LEU A 151 0.04 -21.06 -23.22
C LEU A 151 1.54 -20.78 -23.20
N ARG A 152 1.93 -19.53 -23.41
CA ARG A 152 3.32 -19.09 -23.36
C ARG A 152 3.58 -18.28 -22.09
N VAL A 153 4.64 -18.63 -21.37
CA VAL A 153 5.15 -17.88 -20.22
C VAL A 153 6.64 -17.63 -20.36
N SER A 154 7.15 -16.60 -19.71
CA SER A 154 8.56 -16.24 -19.68
C SER A 154 9.19 -16.63 -18.34
N LEU A 155 10.43 -17.13 -18.39
CA LEU A 155 11.29 -17.32 -17.22
C LEU A 155 12.05 -16.04 -16.85
N LEU A 156 11.81 -14.93 -17.55
CA LEU A 156 12.34 -13.61 -17.21
C LEU A 156 11.31 -12.81 -16.41
N CYS A 157 11.78 -12.10 -15.39
CA CYS A 157 10.96 -11.19 -14.61
C CYS A 157 10.44 -10.06 -15.52
N PRO A 158 9.11 -9.80 -15.58
CA PRO A 158 8.56 -8.74 -16.41
C PRO A 158 8.99 -7.34 -15.94
N LEU A 159 9.42 -7.19 -14.68
CA LEU A 159 9.95 -5.94 -14.13
C LEU A 159 11.46 -5.83 -14.36
N GLY A 160 12.24 -6.75 -13.77
CA GLY A 160 13.71 -6.68 -13.78
C GLY A 160 14.38 -7.13 -15.08
N LYS A 161 13.63 -7.73 -16.02
CA LYS A 161 14.10 -8.29 -17.30
C LYS A 161 15.22 -9.35 -17.20
N MET A 162 15.60 -9.74 -16.00
CA MET A 162 16.53 -10.83 -15.68
C MET A 162 15.78 -12.14 -15.40
N ARG A 163 16.50 -13.26 -15.36
CA ARG A 163 15.95 -14.57 -15.03
C ARG A 163 15.30 -14.57 -13.63
N LEU A 164 14.11 -15.14 -13.51
CA LEU A 164 13.41 -15.31 -12.24
C LEU A 164 14.24 -16.17 -11.28
N MET A 165 14.37 -15.71 -10.04
CA MET A 165 15.02 -16.41 -8.95
C MET A 165 13.99 -16.95 -7.95
N ILE A 166 12.94 -16.17 -7.68
CA ILE A 166 11.84 -16.51 -6.77
C ILE A 166 10.52 -16.23 -7.49
N PRO A 167 10.03 -17.16 -8.34
CA PRO A 167 8.81 -16.92 -9.10
C PRO A 167 7.60 -16.80 -8.15
N CYS A 168 7.04 -15.60 -8.03
CA CYS A 168 5.90 -15.30 -7.19
C CYS A 168 4.76 -14.61 -7.97
N ARG A 169 3.55 -14.72 -7.43
CA ARG A 169 2.35 -14.01 -7.89
C ARG A 169 1.31 -13.96 -6.76
N ALA A 170 0.40 -12.99 -6.80
CA ALA A 170 -0.73 -12.95 -5.88
C ALA A 170 -1.70 -14.11 -6.16
N LEU A 171 -2.42 -14.56 -5.14
CA LEU A 171 -3.44 -15.61 -5.30
C LEU A 171 -4.61 -15.14 -6.19
N THR A 172 -4.87 -13.83 -6.22
CA THR A 172 -5.90 -13.19 -7.03
C THR A 172 -5.50 -13.00 -8.50
N CYS A 173 -4.23 -13.26 -8.87
CA CYS A 173 -3.80 -13.18 -10.26
C CYS A 173 -4.41 -14.32 -11.08
N SER A 174 -5.12 -13.97 -12.16
CA SER A 174 -5.67 -14.94 -13.12
C SER A 174 -4.65 -15.42 -14.16
N HIS A 175 -3.48 -14.78 -14.26
CA HIS A 175 -2.41 -15.15 -15.19
C HIS A 175 -1.40 -16.14 -14.59
N LEU A 176 -0.68 -16.85 -15.46
CA LEU A 176 0.40 -17.78 -15.09
C LEU A 176 1.77 -17.09 -14.96
N GLN A 177 2.00 -15.96 -15.63
CA GLN A 177 3.27 -15.26 -15.60
C GLN A 177 3.59 -14.81 -14.16
N CYS A 178 4.74 -15.23 -13.64
CA CYS A 178 5.26 -14.79 -12.35
C CYS A 178 6.17 -13.56 -12.50
N PHE A 179 6.46 -12.92 -11.37
CA PHE A 179 7.50 -11.92 -11.20
C PHE A 179 8.44 -12.34 -10.06
N ASP A 180 9.54 -11.61 -9.91
CA ASP A 180 10.49 -11.76 -8.80
C ASP A 180 10.11 -10.82 -7.65
#